data_AF-A0AB39TP92-F1
#
_entry.id   AF-A0AB39TP92-F1
#
_cell.length_a   1.000
_cell.length_b   1.000
_cell.length_c   1.000
_cell.angle_alpha   90.00
_cell.angle_beta   90.00
_cell.angle_gamma   90.00
#
_symmetry.space_group_name_H-M   'P 1'
#
loop_
_entity.id
_entity.type
_entity.pdbx_description
1 polymer ?
#
loop_
_entity_poly.entity_id
_entity_poly.type
_entity_poly.pdbx_seq_one_letter_code
_entity_poly.pdbx_strand_id
1 'polypeptide(L)'
;MTVTDHSQQLITVAAQAAADKLAHNIIAFDVSEVLSITDAFLIASANNDRQVRSIAEEIEDQLREQLDIKPVRREGEREGRWILLDYLDIVVHVQHSEERSFYSLDRLWKDCPELPLPADAMESRNRPDAHSDEAGNAVAPADDFGKPEDLH
;
A
#
# COMPACT_ATOMS: atom_id res chain seq x y z
N MET A 1 17.93 13.18 8.76
CA MET A 1 18.84 12.05 8.45
C MET A 1 18.39 11.48 7.11
N THR A 2 19.14 10.58 6.49
CA THR A 2 18.66 9.83 5.30
C THR A 2 18.28 8.43 5.74
N VAL A 3 17.43 7.74 4.97
CA VAL A 3 17.05 6.35 5.22
C VAL A 3 18.26 5.47 5.56
N THR A 4 18.12 4.62 6.58
CA THR A 4 19.17 3.68 6.95
C THR A 4 19.19 2.46 6.03
N ASP A 5 20.34 1.76 5.94
CA ASP A 5 20.45 0.52 5.17
C ASP A 5 19.45 -0.55 5.65
N HIS A 6 19.15 -0.57 6.95
CA HIS A 6 18.16 -1.47 7.52
C HIS A 6 16.75 -1.16 7.01
N SER A 7 16.33 0.11 7.12
CA SER A 7 15.04 0.58 6.60
C SER A 7 14.89 0.34 5.09
N GLN A 8 15.96 0.54 4.32
CA GLN A 8 15.97 0.24 2.89
C GLN A 8 15.80 -1.25 2.61
N GLN A 9 16.41 -2.14 3.40
CA GLN A 9 16.24 -3.58 3.28
C GLN A 9 14.79 -4.00 3.58
N LEU A 10 14.17 -3.44 4.63
CA LEU A 10 12.77 -3.69 4.97
C LEU A 10 11.82 -3.26 3.85
N ILE A 11 12.01 -2.04 3.32
CA ILE A 11 11.22 -1.51 2.20
C ILE A 11 11.36 -2.39 0.96
N THR A 12 12.56 -2.88 0.66
CA THR A 12 12.81 -3.73 -0.52
C THR A 12 12.03 -5.03 -0.42
N VAL A 13 12.05 -5.71 0.73
CA VAL A 13 11.29 -6.95 0.96
C VAL A 13 9.79 -6.69 0.92
N ALA A 14 9.31 -5.65 1.60
CA ALA A 14 7.89 -5.30 1.62
C ALA A 14 7.36 -4.93 0.23
N ALA A 15 8.12 -4.15 -0.56
CA ALA A 15 7.74 -3.78 -1.91
C ALA A 15 7.70 -4.98 -2.86
N GLN A 16 8.66 -5.91 -2.75
CA GLN A 16 8.64 -7.15 -3.54
C GLN A 16 7.43 -8.01 -3.17
N ALA A 17 7.17 -8.23 -1.87
CA ALA A 17 6.02 -8.98 -1.39
C ALA A 17 4.68 -8.39 -1.91
N ALA A 18 4.58 -7.06 -1.93
CA ALA A 18 3.43 -6.38 -2.52
C ALA A 18 3.31 -6.63 -4.03
N ALA A 19 4.42 -6.55 -4.77
CA ALA A 19 4.47 -6.82 -6.20
C ALA A 19 4.08 -8.26 -6.55
N ASP A 20 4.53 -9.23 -5.75
CA ASP A 20 4.22 -10.66 -5.90
C ASP A 20 2.71 -10.94 -5.74
N LYS A 21 2.01 -10.11 -4.93
CA LYS A 21 0.55 -10.10 -4.80
C LYS A 21 -0.17 -9.19 -5.80
N LEU A 22 0.54 -8.78 -6.84
CA LEU A 22 0.00 -7.96 -7.93
C LEU A 22 -0.58 -6.62 -7.44
N ALA A 23 -0.04 -6.06 -6.35
CA ALA A 23 -0.36 -4.70 -5.94
C ALA A 23 -0.01 -3.71 -7.05
N HIS A 24 -0.65 -2.55 -7.04
CA HIS A 24 -0.42 -1.49 -8.00
C HIS A 24 0.01 -0.20 -7.31
N ASN A 25 0.65 0.67 -8.10
CA ASN A 25 1.11 1.98 -7.67
C ASN A 25 1.99 1.92 -6.40
N ILE A 26 2.89 0.93 -6.33
CA ILE A 26 3.81 0.77 -5.21
C ILE A 26 4.84 1.90 -5.24
N ILE A 27 4.92 2.66 -4.16
CA ILE A 27 5.83 3.80 -4.01
C ILE A 27 6.33 3.87 -2.57
N ALA A 28 7.59 4.23 -2.38
CA ALA A 28 8.17 4.45 -1.06
C ALA A 28 8.81 5.82 -0.98
N PHE A 29 8.72 6.44 0.19
CA PHE A 29 9.28 7.76 0.48
C PHE A 29 10.26 7.70 1.64
N ASP A 30 11.37 8.45 1.54
CA ASP A 30 12.25 8.75 2.67
C ASP A 30 11.61 9.85 3.51
N VAL A 31 11.08 9.47 4.68
CA VAL A 31 10.41 10.37 5.61
C VAL A 31 11.28 10.68 6.84
N SER A 32 12.55 10.25 6.85
CA SER A 32 13.46 10.38 8.00
C SER A 32 13.86 11.83 8.35
N GLU A 33 13.62 12.79 7.44
CA GLU A 33 13.74 14.24 7.72
C GLU A 33 12.45 14.85 8.29
N VAL A 34 11.31 14.17 8.14
CA VAL A 34 9.98 14.67 8.53
C VAL A 34 9.48 14.00 9.82
N LEU A 35 9.80 12.72 10.01
CA LEU A 35 9.43 11.92 11.17
C LEU A 35 10.68 11.57 11.98
N SER A 36 10.56 11.63 13.31
CA SER A 36 11.71 11.41 14.21
C SER A 36 12.01 9.94 14.52
N ILE A 37 11.13 9.02 14.10
CA ILE A 37 11.22 7.59 14.43
C ILE A 37 11.24 6.75 13.16
N THR A 38 10.33 7.04 12.23
CA THR A 38 10.18 6.28 10.99
C THR A 38 11.05 6.87 9.90
N ASP A 39 11.84 6.01 9.25
CA ASP A 39 12.70 6.41 8.14
C ASP A 39 11.99 6.37 6.79
N ALA A 40 11.09 5.39 6.59
CA ALA A 40 10.48 5.15 5.30
C ALA A 40 8.97 4.85 5.37
N PHE A 41 8.24 5.31 4.35
CA PHE A 41 6.81 5.08 4.20
C PHE A 41 6.52 4.43 2.84
N LEU A 42 6.04 3.18 2.85
CA LEU A 42 5.64 2.44 1.64
C LEU A 42 4.11 2.53 1.47
N ILE A 43 3.66 2.88 0.27
CA ILE A 43 2.25 2.86 -0.11
C ILE A 43 2.07 1.83 -1.22
N ALA A 44 1.10 0.93 -1.03
CA ALA A 44 0.67 -0.03 -2.03
C ALA A 44 -0.85 0.02 -2.20
N SER A 45 -1.35 -0.29 -3.40
CA SER A 45 -2.78 -0.25 -3.67
C SER A 45 -3.31 -1.54 -4.28
N ALA A 46 -4.61 -1.79 -4.05
CA ALA A 46 -5.31 -3.00 -4.47
C ALA A 46 -6.75 -2.68 -4.94
N ASN A 47 -7.28 -3.52 -5.84
CA ASN A 47 -8.57 -3.25 -6.50
C ASN A 47 -9.78 -3.80 -5.72
N ASN A 48 -9.55 -4.47 -4.58
CA ASN A 48 -10.59 -4.99 -3.71
C ASN A 48 -10.02 -5.30 -2.32
N ASP A 49 -10.90 -5.34 -1.31
CA ASP A 49 -10.53 -5.52 0.10
C ASP A 49 -9.85 -6.87 0.39
N ARG A 50 -10.21 -7.93 -0.36
CA ARG A 50 -9.55 -9.23 -0.23
C ARG A 50 -8.08 -9.13 -0.62
N GLN A 51 -7.77 -8.43 -1.71
CA GLN A 51 -6.40 -8.24 -2.16
C GLN A 51 -5.62 -7.32 -1.20
N VAL A 52 -6.24 -6.28 -0.63
CA VAL A 52 -5.62 -5.46 0.44
C VAL A 52 -5.12 -6.35 1.58
N ARG A 53 -5.98 -7.24 2.08
CA ARG A 53 -5.61 -8.22 3.13
C ARG A 53 -4.47 -9.12 2.70
N SER A 54 -4.60 -9.75 1.53
CA SER A 54 -3.58 -10.69 1.03
C SER A 54 -2.22 -10.04 0.77
N ILE A 55 -2.18 -8.77 0.37
CA ILE A 55 -0.92 -8.00 0.25
C ILE A 55 -0.31 -7.77 1.63
N ALA A 56 -1.10 -7.29 2.60
CA ALA A 56 -0.60 -7.03 3.94
C ALA A 56 -0.08 -8.31 4.61
N GLU A 57 -0.81 -9.42 4.50
CA GLU A 57 -0.41 -10.73 5.02
C GLU A 57 0.92 -11.21 4.39
N GLU A 58 1.07 -11.07 3.07
CA GLU A 58 2.32 -11.46 2.40
C GLU A 58 3.50 -10.60 2.84
N ILE A 59 3.31 -9.29 3.04
CA ILE A 59 4.36 -8.41 3.55
C ILE A 59 4.80 -8.84 4.95
N GLU A 60 3.84 -9.13 5.84
CA GLU A 60 4.11 -9.65 7.18
C GLU A 60 4.87 -10.99 7.13
N ASP A 61 4.44 -11.90 6.26
CA ASP A 61 5.04 -13.22 6.10
C ASP A 61 6.47 -13.12 5.56
N GLN A 62 6.71 -12.35 4.50
CA GLN A 62 8.04 -12.19 3.91
C GLN A 62 9.03 -11.48 4.84
N LEU A 63 8.60 -10.43 5.54
CA LEU A 63 9.46 -9.76 6.54
C LEU A 63 9.80 -10.69 7.71
N ARG A 64 8.85 -11.54 8.13
CA ARG A 64 9.09 -12.53 9.18
C ARG A 64 10.02 -13.65 8.70
N GLU A 65 9.80 -14.19 7.52
CA GLU A 65 10.57 -15.35 7.02
C GLU A 65 12.01 -14.97 6.63
N GLN A 66 12.21 -13.80 6.04
CA GLN A 66 13.52 -13.39 5.54
C GLN A 66 14.36 -12.68 6.61
N LEU A 67 13.73 -11.93 7.52
CA LEU A 67 14.42 -11.03 8.45
C LEU A 67 14.07 -11.25 9.92
N ASP A 68 13.17 -12.20 10.25
CA ASP A 68 12.65 -12.45 11.60
C ASP A 68 12.03 -11.22 12.27
N ILE A 69 11.38 -10.37 11.47
CA ILE A 69 10.77 -9.12 11.94
C ILE A 69 9.25 -9.22 11.92
N LYS A 70 8.61 -8.70 12.97
CA LYS A 70 7.15 -8.64 13.12
C LYS A 70 6.72 -7.19 13.28
N PRO A 71 5.54 -6.80 12.79
CA PRO A 71 5.03 -5.46 13.01
C PRO A 71 4.77 -5.25 14.50
N VAL A 72 5.10 -4.05 14.98
CA VAL A 72 4.79 -3.60 16.33
C VAL A 72 3.29 -3.32 16.44
N ARG A 73 2.67 -2.79 15.38
CA ARG A 73 1.22 -2.59 15.29
C ARG A 73 0.68 -2.91 13.90
N ARG A 74 -0.59 -3.31 13.90
CA ARG A 74 -1.39 -3.58 12.72
C ARG A 74 -2.77 -2.95 12.92
N GLU A 75 -3.18 -2.10 11.98
CA GLU A 75 -4.43 -1.34 12.04
C GLU A 75 -5.29 -1.52 10.77
N GLY A 76 -6.57 -1.14 10.83
CA GLY A 76 -7.47 -1.09 9.65
C GLY A 76 -8.18 -2.40 9.25
N GLU A 77 -7.79 -3.55 9.83
CA GLU A 77 -8.31 -4.89 9.44
C GLU A 77 -9.84 -5.02 9.43
N ARG A 78 -10.51 -4.39 10.40
CA ARG A 78 -11.97 -4.48 10.58
C ARG A 78 -12.72 -3.84 9.41
N GLU A 79 -12.19 -2.76 8.86
CA GLU A 79 -12.74 -2.08 7.69
C GLU A 79 -12.27 -2.76 6.40
N GLY A 80 -11.05 -3.32 6.38
CA GLY A 80 -10.50 -4.10 5.26
C GLY A 80 -10.17 -3.30 4.00
N ARG A 81 -10.60 -2.04 3.93
CA ARG A 81 -10.29 -1.12 2.82
C ARG A 81 -8.89 -0.52 2.91
N TRP A 82 -8.30 -0.53 4.09
CA TRP A 82 -6.91 -0.15 4.33
C TRP A 82 -6.33 -0.98 5.46
N ILE A 83 -5.02 -1.24 5.40
CA ILE A 83 -4.25 -1.88 6.45
C ILE A 83 -2.94 -1.13 6.60
N LEU A 84 -2.60 -0.77 7.84
CA LEU A 84 -1.33 -0.16 8.19
C LEU A 84 -0.50 -1.14 9.02
N LEU A 85 0.74 -1.37 8.60
CA LEU A 85 1.74 -2.17 9.30
C LEU A 85 2.86 -1.24 9.77
N ASP A 86 3.04 -1.16 11.09
CA ASP A 86 4.03 -0.30 11.75
C ASP A 86 5.18 -1.17 12.27
N TYR A 87 6.38 -0.97 11.71
CA TYR A 87 7.62 -1.62 12.12
C TYR A 87 8.57 -0.67 12.86
N LEU A 88 8.09 0.50 13.29
CA LEU A 88 8.85 1.65 13.80
C LEU A 88 9.74 2.30 12.75
N ASP A 89 10.74 1.57 12.25
CA ASP A 89 11.72 2.03 11.27
C ASP A 89 11.07 2.30 9.91
N ILE A 90 10.07 1.49 9.55
CA ILE A 90 9.25 1.67 8.35
C ILE A 90 7.77 1.55 8.68
N VAL A 91 6.95 2.23 7.88
CA VAL A 91 5.49 2.05 7.86
C VAL A 91 5.06 1.61 6.47
N VAL A 92 4.20 0.60 6.41
CA VAL A 92 3.60 0.11 5.18
C VAL A 92 2.09 0.36 5.22
N HIS A 93 1.58 1.06 4.22
CA HIS A 93 0.17 1.37 4.07
C HIS A 93 -0.38 0.71 2.80
N VAL A 94 -1.22 -0.31 2.99
CA VAL A 94 -1.92 -0.99 1.89
C VAL A 94 -3.35 -0.50 1.86
N GLN A 95 -3.85 -0.08 0.71
CA GLN A 95 -5.20 0.49 0.61
C GLN A 95 -5.91 0.17 -0.70
N HIS A 96 -7.23 0.29 -0.69
CA HIS A 96 -8.04 0.25 -1.90
C HIS A 96 -7.71 1.44 -2.82
N SER A 97 -7.74 1.26 -4.14
CA SER A 97 -7.44 2.33 -5.14
C SER A 97 -8.35 3.56 -4.99
N GLU A 98 -9.63 3.31 -4.71
CA GLU A 98 -10.62 4.38 -4.46
C GLU A 98 -10.25 5.23 -3.24
N GLU A 99 -9.82 4.60 -2.14
CA GLU A 99 -9.41 5.30 -0.92
C GLU A 99 -8.15 6.13 -1.15
N ARG A 100 -7.20 5.61 -1.95
CA ARG A 100 -6.01 6.36 -2.36
C ARG A 100 -6.36 7.63 -3.11
N SER A 101 -7.32 7.56 -4.03
CA SER A 101 -7.78 8.70 -4.81
C SER A 101 -8.46 9.75 -3.93
N PHE A 102 -9.29 9.30 -2.99
CA PHE A 102 -10.05 10.18 -2.09
C PHE A 102 -9.15 10.88 -1.06
N TYR A 103 -8.28 10.15 -0.36
CA TYR A 103 -7.41 10.72 0.67
C TYR A 103 -6.12 11.32 0.11
N SER A 104 -5.73 10.95 -1.12
CA SER A 104 -4.53 11.46 -1.79
C SER A 104 -3.29 11.38 -0.88
N LEU A 105 -3.06 10.24 -0.21
CA LEU A 105 -1.96 10.06 0.76
C LEU A 105 -0.59 10.39 0.15
N ASP A 106 -0.42 10.18 -1.15
CA ASP A 106 0.76 10.57 -1.92
C ASP A 106 1.12 12.06 -1.76
N ARG A 107 0.12 12.93 -1.55
CA ARG A 107 0.33 14.38 -1.37
C ARG A 107 0.95 14.72 -0.03
N LEU A 108 0.80 13.88 0.99
CA LEU A 108 1.40 14.11 2.30
C LEU A 108 2.92 14.01 2.22
N TRP A 109 3.42 13.11 1.36
CA TRP A 109 4.84 12.79 1.22
C TRP A 109 5.46 13.28 -0.10
N LYS A 110 4.72 14.06 -0.89
CA LYS A 110 5.17 14.53 -2.22
C LYS A 110 6.51 15.29 -2.20
N ASP A 111 6.84 15.92 -1.07
CA ASP A 111 8.05 16.72 -0.90
C ASP A 111 9.21 15.88 -0.32
N CYS A 112 8.96 14.60 -0.01
CA CYS A 112 9.95 13.63 0.44
C CYS A 112 10.60 12.93 -0.76
N PRO A 113 11.90 12.60 -0.69
CA PRO A 113 12.56 11.82 -1.73
C PRO A 113 11.90 10.45 -1.91
N GLU A 114 11.72 10.01 -3.16
CA GLU A 114 11.30 8.63 -3.44
C GLU A 114 12.48 7.67 -3.25
N LEU A 115 12.20 6.51 -2.65
CA LEU A 115 13.18 5.44 -2.47
C LEU A 115 13.22 4.51 -3.69
N PRO A 116 14.40 4.00 -4.08
CA PRO A 116 14.49 3.00 -5.14
C PRO A 116 13.83 1.69 -4.68
N LEU A 117 13.10 1.05 -5.59
CA LEU A 117 12.37 -0.20 -5.36
C LEU A 117 12.80 -1.28 -6.36
N PRO A 118 12.50 -2.58 -6.08
CA PRO A 118 12.65 -3.66 -7.06
C PRO A 118 11.95 -3.37 -8.39
N ALA A 119 12.44 -3.95 -9.49
CA ALA A 119 11.91 -3.73 -10.83
C ALA A 119 10.41 -4.02 -10.92
N ASP A 120 9.97 -5.18 -10.40
CA ASP A 120 8.58 -5.60 -10.40
C ASP A 120 7.67 -4.61 -9.66
N ALA A 121 8.16 -4.06 -8.55
CA ALA A 121 7.44 -3.04 -7.78
C ALA A 121 7.35 -1.71 -8.55
N MET A 122 8.42 -1.30 -9.23
CA MET A 122 8.41 -0.09 -10.07
C MET A 122 7.48 -0.23 -11.27
N GLU A 123 7.41 -1.41 -11.89
CA GLU A 123 6.49 -1.69 -13.01
C GLU A 123 5.01 -1.57 -12.60
N SER A 124 4.71 -1.81 -11.32
CA SER A 124 3.35 -1.67 -10.79
C SER A 124 2.78 -0.24 -10.87
N ARG A 125 3.62 0.80 -10.99
CA ARG A 125 3.19 2.21 -11.07
C ARG A 125 2.35 2.52 -12.30
N ASN A 126 2.53 1.76 -13.36
CA ASN A 126 1.81 1.94 -14.62
C ASN A 126 0.73 0.88 -14.84
N ARG A 127 0.51 -0.03 -13.87
CA ARG A 127 -0.57 -1.01 -13.99
C ARG A 127 -1.90 -0.26 -13.84
N PRO A 128 -2.79 -0.28 -14.85
CA PRO A 128 -4.07 0.39 -14.73
C PRO A 128 -4.84 -0.23 -13.57
N ASP A 129 -5.44 0.64 -12.74
CA ASP A 129 -6.43 0.20 -11.76
C ASP A 129 -7.52 -0.54 -12.53
N ALA A 130 -8.01 -1.68 -12.02
CA ALA A 130 -9.00 -2.47 -12.75
C ALA A 130 -10.34 -1.72 -12.95
N HIS A 131 -10.50 -0.58 -12.26
CA HIS A 131 -11.61 0.37 -12.35
C HIS A 131 -11.27 1.66 -13.14
N SER A 132 -10.14 1.69 -13.85
CA SER A 132 -9.84 2.78 -14.79
C SER A 132 -10.25 2.36 -16.20
N ASP A 133 -10.97 3.23 -16.90
CA ASP A 133 -11.29 3.02 -18.32
C ASP A 133 -10.02 3.08 -19.20
N GLU A 134 -10.14 2.80 -20.50
CA GLU A 134 -9.01 2.85 -21.45
C GLU A 134 -8.33 4.25 -21.54
N ALA A 135 -8.94 5.28 -20.94
CA ALA A 135 -8.42 6.64 -20.84
C ALA A 135 -7.80 6.97 -19.47
N GLY A 136 -7.74 6.01 -18.53
CA GLY A 136 -7.19 6.21 -17.20
C GLY A 136 -8.09 6.99 -16.25
N ASN A 137 -9.37 7.16 -16.59
CA ASN A 137 -10.32 7.89 -15.75
C ASN A 137 -10.93 6.94 -14.72
N ALA A 138 -11.09 7.41 -13.49
CA ALA A 138 -11.77 6.66 -12.44
C ALA A 138 -13.22 6.36 -12.85
N VAL A 139 -13.57 5.09 -13.01
CA VAL A 139 -14.95 4.66 -13.22
C VAL A 139 -15.60 4.67 -11.84
N ALA A 140 -16.66 5.47 -11.69
CA ALA A 140 -17.44 5.50 -10.46
C ALA A 140 -17.91 4.08 -10.10
N PRO A 141 -17.87 3.68 -8.82
CA PRO A 141 -18.38 2.38 -8.42
C PRO A 141 -19.83 2.25 -8.89
N ALA A 142 -20.17 1.10 -9.49
CA ALA A 142 -21.54 0.82 -9.85
C ALA A 142 -22.38 0.89 -8.57
N ASP A 143 -23.34 1.81 -8.51
CA ASP A 143 -24.27 1.88 -7.39
C ASP A 143 -24.94 0.50 -7.24
N ASP A 144 -24.62 -0.20 -6.14
CA ASP A 144 -25.40 -1.34 -5.66
C ASP A 144 -26.71 -0.77 -5.08
N PHE A 145 -27.57 -0.26 -5.97
CA PHE A 145 -28.95 0.02 -5.64
C PHE A 145 -29.61 -1.32 -5.34
N GLY A 146 -29.78 -1.57 -4.05
CA GLY A 146 -30.52 -2.70 -3.51
C GLY A 146 -31.76 -3.01 -4.33
N LYS A 147 -31.89 -4.27 -4.72
CA LYS A 147 -33.11 -4.79 -5.32
C LYS A 147 -34.29 -4.42 -4.40
N PRO A 148 -35.40 -3.88 -4.93
CA PRO A 148 -36.63 -3.82 -4.16
C PRO A 148 -37.13 -5.25 -4.05
N GLU A 149 -37.11 -5.86 -2.86
CA GLU A 149 -37.94 -7.03 -2.61
C GLU A 149 -39.31 -6.55 -2.17
N ASP A 150 -40.28 -6.96 -2.98
CA ASP A 150 -41.64 -6.50 -3.04
C ASP A 150 -42.40 -6.62 -1.72
N LEU A 151 -43.13 -5.54 -1.42
CA LEU A 151 -44.31 -5.58 -0.56
C LEU A 151 -45.39 -6.41 -1.30
N HIS A 152 -45.80 -7.55 -0.75
CA HIS A 152 -47.19 -8.05 -0.70
C HIS A 152 -47.30 -9.23 0.27
#